data_AF-A0A8C3FIU7-F1
#
_entry.id   AF-A0A8C3FIU7-F1
#
_cell.length_a   1.000
_cell.length_b   1.000
_cell.length_c   1.000
_cell.angle_alpha   90.00
_cell.angle_beta   90.00
_cell.angle_gamma   90.00
#
_symmetry.space_group_name_H-M   'P 1'
#
loop_
_entity.id
_entity.type
_entity.pdbx_description
1 polymer ?
#
loop_
_entity_poly.entity_id
_entity_poly.type
_entity_poly.pdbx_seq_one_letter_code
_entity_poly.pdbx_strand_id
1 'polypeptide(L)'
;MKRKTREYDQLKGQWAERASPEDLDFIRSNVLKDVLRTDRTHPYYAGSEDNPHLTALHDLLTTYAVTHPQISYCQGMSDIASPILAVMDNEAHAFICFCGIMKRLEGNFQVDGEVMSLKFSHLKLLLQYSDPEFYAYLLSRGADDFFFCYRWLLLELKREFAFEDALRMLEITWSSLPPDPPEKEVELVGPPARLSESGQPLAMHFDRLVRRHNLAKVLHRAKALFADYLQSEVWDSEEGDEAAAESPAVS
;
A
#
# COMPACT_ATOMS: atom_id res chain seq x y z
N MET A 1 11.58 -20.20 4.50
CA MET A 1 11.31 -19.44 5.74
C MET A 1 12.48 -19.38 6.71
N LYS A 2 12.97 -20.48 7.32
CA LYS A 2 14.05 -20.42 8.35
C LYS A 2 15.27 -19.55 8.02
N ARG A 3 15.78 -19.60 6.78
CA ARG A 3 16.90 -18.74 6.35
C ARG A 3 16.52 -17.25 6.39
N LYS A 4 15.40 -16.88 5.78
CA LYS A 4 14.89 -15.50 5.74
C LYS A 4 14.52 -14.96 7.12
N THR A 5 14.07 -15.83 8.03
CA THR A 5 13.90 -15.46 9.45
C THR A 5 15.22 -15.01 10.08
N ARG A 6 16.30 -15.77 9.88
CA ARG A 6 17.63 -15.38 10.40
C ARG A 6 18.16 -14.10 9.76
N GLU A 7 17.89 -13.91 8.46
CA GLU A 7 18.23 -12.69 7.75
C GLU A 7 17.49 -11.49 8.36
N TYR A 8 16.19 -11.63 8.64
CA TYR A 8 15.42 -10.61 9.38
C TYR A 8 16.01 -10.33 10.76
N ASP A 9 16.27 -11.36 11.57
CA ASP A 9 16.82 -11.19 12.93
C ASP A 9 18.17 -10.45 12.90
N GLN A 10 19.00 -10.74 11.89
CA GLN A 10 20.25 -10.03 11.66
C GLN A 10 20.00 -8.55 11.31
N LEU A 11 19.09 -8.26 10.38
CA LEU A 11 18.76 -6.89 9.99
C LEU A 11 18.20 -6.09 11.17
N LYS A 12 17.35 -6.70 12.00
CA LYS A 12 16.81 -6.11 13.23
C LYS A 12 17.92 -5.78 14.23
N GLY A 13 18.93 -6.65 14.35
CA GLY A 13 20.10 -6.40 15.21
C GLY A 13 21.05 -5.31 14.72
N GLN A 14 20.91 -4.85 13.46
CA GLN A 14 21.84 -3.93 12.79
C GLN A 14 21.31 -2.50 12.63
N TRP A 15 20.25 -2.10 13.34
CA TRP A 15 19.67 -0.76 13.18
C TRP A 15 20.71 0.37 13.37
N ALA A 16 21.53 0.28 14.41
CA ALA A 16 22.56 1.29 14.71
C ALA A 16 23.74 1.29 13.72
N GLU A 17 23.91 0.23 12.92
CA GLU A 17 24.92 0.16 11.85
C GLU A 17 24.39 0.79 10.55
N ARG A 18 23.07 0.93 10.41
CA ARG A 18 22.40 1.33 9.16
C ARG A 18 21.84 2.75 9.17
N ALA A 19 21.67 3.34 10.35
CA ALA A 19 21.18 4.71 10.51
C ALA A 19 21.99 5.43 11.60
N SER A 20 22.12 6.75 11.48
CA SER A 20 22.66 7.57 12.56
C SER A 20 21.77 7.48 13.81
N PRO A 21 22.29 7.73 15.02
CA PRO A 21 21.48 7.75 16.24
C PRO A 21 20.27 8.70 16.12
N GLU A 22 20.49 9.89 15.54
CA GLU A 22 19.46 10.90 15.34
C GLU A 22 18.37 10.43 14.36
N ASP A 23 18.75 9.84 13.23
CA ASP A 23 17.80 9.31 12.25
C ASP A 23 17.02 8.11 12.80
N LEU A 24 17.70 7.23 13.54
CA LEU A 24 17.07 6.06 14.14
C LEU A 24 16.02 6.46 15.19
N ASP A 25 16.34 7.45 16.04
CA ASP A 25 15.39 7.98 17.02
C ASP A 25 14.21 8.67 16.33
N PHE A 26 14.45 9.41 15.25
CA PHE A 26 13.39 10.01 14.45
C PHE A 26 12.46 8.94 13.83
N ILE A 27 13.03 7.91 13.19
CA ILE A 27 12.28 6.79 12.60
C ILE A 27 11.43 6.11 13.67
N ARG A 28 12.04 5.68 14.77
CA ARG A 28 11.35 4.96 15.86
C ARG A 28 10.23 5.79 16.46
N SER A 29 10.45 7.09 16.65
CA SER A 29 9.42 8.01 17.17
C SER A 29 8.21 8.09 16.24
N ASN A 30 8.43 8.21 14.93
CA ASN A 30 7.33 8.28 13.96
C ASN A 30 6.60 6.93 13.81
N VAL A 31 7.33 5.82 13.79
CA VAL A 31 6.75 4.47 13.80
C VAL A 31 5.88 4.27 15.04
N LEU A 32 6.40 4.61 16.23
CA LEU A 32 5.69 4.42 17.50
C LEU A 32 4.37 5.20 17.54
N LYS A 33 4.37 6.47 17.11
CA LYS A 33 3.14 7.30 17.04
C LYS A 33 2.03 6.62 16.25
N ASP A 34 2.38 5.99 15.14
CA ASP A 34 1.43 5.30 14.27
C ASP A 34 1.01 3.95 14.85
N VAL A 35 1.95 3.16 15.36
CA VAL A 35 1.67 1.85 15.97
C VAL A 35 0.69 1.96 17.14
N LEU A 36 0.87 2.95 18.01
CA LEU A 36 0.00 3.13 19.19
C LEU A 36 -1.47 3.42 18.82
N ARG A 37 -1.74 3.91 17.61
CA ARG A 37 -3.09 4.20 17.10
C ARG A 37 -3.60 3.18 16.07
N THR A 38 -2.82 2.16 15.72
CA THR A 38 -3.18 1.17 14.69
C THR A 38 -4.04 0.06 15.26
N ASP A 39 -5.22 -0.13 14.67
CA ASP A 39 -6.15 -1.24 14.90
C ASP A 39 -6.42 -1.63 16.37
N ARG A 40 -6.34 -0.68 17.32
CA ARG A 40 -6.52 -0.91 18.77
C ARG A 40 -7.88 -1.48 19.18
N THR A 41 -8.87 -1.42 18.28
CA THR A 41 -10.18 -2.07 18.47
C THR A 41 -10.17 -3.57 18.15
N HIS A 42 -9.13 -4.07 17.46
CA HIS A 42 -8.95 -5.47 17.13
C HIS A 42 -8.28 -6.21 18.29
N PRO A 43 -8.74 -7.40 18.71
CA PRO A 43 -8.21 -8.11 19.87
C PRO A 43 -6.69 -8.33 19.85
N TYR A 44 -6.11 -8.55 18.67
CA TYR A 44 -4.67 -8.75 18.48
C TYR A 44 -3.83 -7.55 18.95
N TYR A 45 -4.33 -6.31 18.81
CA TYR A 45 -3.64 -5.07 19.19
C TYR A 45 -4.30 -4.35 20.38
N ALA A 46 -5.34 -4.92 20.97
CA ALA A 46 -6.03 -4.36 22.11
C ALA A 46 -5.18 -4.49 23.40
N GLY A 47 -5.61 -3.81 24.47
CA GLY A 47 -4.94 -3.87 25.77
C GLY A 47 -3.89 -2.79 25.98
N SER A 48 -2.88 -3.07 26.81
CA SER A 48 -1.83 -2.12 27.18
C SER A 48 -0.92 -1.76 26.01
N GLU A 49 -0.17 -0.66 26.16
CA GLU A 49 0.85 -0.26 25.18
C GLU A 49 2.06 -1.23 25.18
N ASP A 50 2.22 -2.00 26.25
CA ASP A 50 3.21 -3.09 26.35
C ASP A 50 2.76 -4.39 25.65
N ASN A 51 1.71 -4.34 24.83
CA ASN A 51 1.26 -5.50 24.06
C ASN A 51 2.40 -5.98 23.12
N PRO A 52 2.81 -7.27 23.20
CA PRO A 52 3.91 -7.79 22.39
C PRO A 52 3.67 -7.68 20.88
N HIS A 53 2.42 -7.67 20.42
CA HIS A 53 2.07 -7.48 19.02
C HIS A 53 2.29 -6.03 18.55
N LEU A 54 2.15 -5.04 19.45
CA LEU A 54 2.52 -3.64 19.17
C LEU A 54 4.04 -3.51 19.07
N THR A 55 4.79 -4.16 19.96
CA THR A 55 6.26 -4.23 19.87
C THR A 55 6.70 -4.87 18.56
N ALA A 56 6.10 -5.99 18.17
CA ALA A 56 6.42 -6.66 16.91
C ALA A 56 6.10 -5.78 15.69
N LEU A 57 4.98 -5.05 15.70
CA LEU A 57 4.64 -4.12 14.62
C LEU A 57 5.63 -2.95 14.53
N HIS A 58 6.00 -2.38 15.68
CA HIS A 58 7.02 -1.34 15.77
C HIS A 58 8.36 -1.81 15.23
N ASP A 59 8.82 -3.00 15.64
CA ASP A 59 10.12 -3.53 15.26
C ASP A 59 10.19 -3.91 13.78
N LEU A 60 9.11 -4.49 13.24
CA LEU A 60 8.96 -4.79 11.82
C LEU A 60 9.09 -3.51 10.98
N LEU A 61 8.33 -2.45 11.33
CA LEU A 61 8.33 -1.19 10.59
C LEU A 61 9.65 -0.43 10.74
N THR A 62 10.23 -0.44 11.93
CA THR A 62 11.56 0.16 12.18
C THR A 62 12.61 -0.53 11.34
N THR A 63 12.62 -1.87 11.32
CA THR A 63 13.54 -2.66 10.49
C THR A 63 13.37 -2.33 9.02
N TYR A 64 12.14 -2.26 8.52
CA TYR A 64 11.90 -1.90 7.12
C TYR A 64 12.47 -0.51 6.79
N ALA A 65 12.19 0.48 7.63
CA ALA A 65 12.60 1.86 7.41
C ALA A 65 14.13 2.04 7.33
N VAL A 66 14.89 1.34 8.17
CA VAL A 66 16.35 1.39 8.12
C VAL A 66 16.95 0.53 7.01
N THR A 67 16.28 -0.53 6.57
CA THR A 67 16.77 -1.36 5.46
C THR A 67 16.34 -0.88 4.09
N HIS A 68 15.36 0.01 4.00
CA HIS A 68 14.86 0.62 2.75
C HIS A 68 14.92 2.16 2.85
N PRO A 69 16.13 2.75 2.99
CA PRO A 69 16.29 4.16 3.30
C PRO A 69 15.76 5.12 2.22
N GLN A 70 15.55 4.65 0.99
CA GLN A 70 14.96 5.42 -0.10
C GLN A 70 13.47 5.76 0.13
N ILE A 71 12.75 4.91 0.87
CA ILE A 71 11.36 5.15 1.29
C ILE A 71 11.31 5.51 2.78
N SER A 72 12.13 4.83 3.58
CA SER A 72 12.11 4.88 5.04
C SER A 72 10.70 4.59 5.58
N TYR A 73 10.33 5.26 6.67
CA TYR A 73 8.98 5.18 7.24
C TYR A 73 8.12 6.37 6.81
N CYS A 74 6.98 6.07 6.18
CA CYS A 74 5.92 7.02 5.90
C CYS A 74 4.66 6.69 6.72
N GLN A 75 3.96 7.74 7.14
CA GLN A 75 2.70 7.60 7.87
C GLN A 75 1.70 6.74 7.08
N GLY A 76 1.07 5.78 7.76
CA GLY A 76 0.13 4.86 7.14
C GLY A 76 0.72 3.51 6.71
N MET A 77 2.05 3.34 6.66
CA MET A 77 2.66 2.03 6.43
C MET A 77 2.29 1.01 7.54
N SER A 78 2.00 1.49 8.75
CA SER A 78 1.50 0.63 9.84
C SER A 78 0.13 0.01 9.53
N ASP A 79 -0.72 0.70 8.75
CA ASP A 79 -2.03 0.17 8.33
C ASP A 79 -1.89 -0.96 7.31
N ILE A 80 -0.82 -0.96 6.52
CA ILE A 80 -0.50 -2.04 5.57
C ILE A 80 0.15 -3.22 6.31
N ALA A 81 1.07 -2.96 7.24
CA ALA A 81 1.78 -4.01 7.98
C ALA A 81 0.89 -4.74 9.00
N SER A 82 -0.05 -4.02 9.65
CA SER A 82 -0.98 -4.56 10.65
C SER A 82 -1.72 -5.83 10.23
N PRO A 83 -2.48 -5.85 9.11
CA PRO A 83 -3.19 -7.06 8.68
C PRO A 83 -2.24 -8.23 8.40
N ILE A 84 -1.06 -7.97 7.84
CA ILE A 84 -0.07 -9.01 7.55
C ILE A 84 0.45 -9.62 8.85
N LEU A 85 0.81 -8.79 9.83
CA LEU A 85 1.31 -9.29 11.11
C LEU A 85 0.25 -10.07 11.89
N ALA A 86 -1.01 -9.62 11.88
CA ALA A 86 -2.10 -10.33 12.54
C ALA A 86 -2.39 -11.70 11.92
N VAL A 87 -2.28 -11.83 10.60
CA VAL A 87 -2.50 -13.11 9.89
C VAL A 87 -1.31 -14.05 10.05
N MET A 88 -0.09 -13.53 9.94
CA MET A 88 1.11 -14.36 10.00
C MET A 88 1.49 -14.77 11.43
N ASP A 89 1.04 -14.01 12.44
CA ASP A 89 1.35 -14.18 13.88
C ASP A 89 2.83 -14.48 14.15
N ASN A 90 3.70 -13.86 13.35
CA ASN A 90 5.14 -14.04 13.39
C ASN A 90 5.81 -12.84 12.75
N GLU A 91 6.58 -12.09 13.53
CA GLU A 91 7.22 -10.84 13.12
C GLU A 91 8.10 -10.99 11.87
N ALA A 92 8.97 -12.01 11.84
CA ALA A 92 9.88 -12.22 10.72
C ALA A 92 9.16 -12.64 9.44
N HIS A 93 8.14 -13.50 9.56
CA HIS A 93 7.33 -13.88 8.40
C HIS A 93 6.53 -12.69 7.87
N ALA A 94 5.94 -11.91 8.78
CA ALA A 94 5.21 -10.70 8.43
C ALA A 94 6.11 -9.68 7.73
N PHE A 95 7.36 -9.52 8.19
CA PHE A 95 8.34 -8.65 7.54
C PHE A 95 8.63 -9.08 6.10
N ILE A 96 8.85 -10.38 5.85
CA ILE A 96 9.11 -10.90 4.50
C ILE A 96 7.90 -10.63 3.57
N CYS A 97 6.68 -10.89 4.05
CA CYS A 97 5.45 -10.59 3.33
C CYS A 97 5.30 -9.08 3.09
N PHE A 98 5.63 -8.25 4.08
CA PHE A 98 5.59 -6.80 3.98
C PHE A 98 6.57 -6.28 2.93
N CYS A 99 7.80 -6.76 2.89
CA CYS A 99 8.74 -6.45 1.80
C CYS A 99 8.17 -6.83 0.42
N GLY A 100 7.53 -8.00 0.30
CA GLY A 100 6.87 -8.42 -0.93
C GLY A 100 5.75 -7.47 -1.36
N ILE A 101 4.88 -7.07 -0.43
CA ILE A 101 3.80 -6.11 -0.70
C ILE A 101 4.35 -4.72 -1.03
N MET A 102 5.41 -4.29 -0.35
CA MET A 102 6.01 -2.98 -0.57
C MET A 102 6.66 -2.86 -1.95
N LYS A 103 7.13 -3.93 -2.59
CA LYS A 103 7.55 -3.86 -4.01
C LYS A 103 6.46 -3.31 -4.93
N ARG A 104 5.18 -3.56 -4.61
CA ARG A 104 4.03 -3.04 -5.34
C ARG A 104 3.57 -1.67 -4.84
N LEU A 105 3.69 -1.42 -3.53
CA LEU A 105 3.08 -0.24 -2.90
C LEU A 105 4.06 0.89 -2.58
N GLU A 106 5.37 0.69 -2.66
CA GLU A 106 6.37 1.70 -2.26
C GLU A 106 6.25 3.00 -3.03
N GLY A 107 5.87 2.92 -4.31
CA GLY A 107 5.59 4.10 -5.14
C GLY A 107 4.51 5.01 -4.56
N ASN A 108 3.53 4.48 -3.82
CA ASN A 108 2.51 5.29 -3.16
C ASN A 108 3.10 6.21 -2.07
N PHE A 109 4.26 5.85 -1.52
CA PHE A 109 4.92 6.53 -0.40
C PHE A 109 6.12 7.37 -0.83
N GLN A 110 6.41 7.44 -2.14
CA GLN A 110 7.50 8.27 -2.65
C GLN A 110 7.18 9.76 -2.51
N VAL A 111 8.23 10.54 -2.22
CA VAL A 111 8.13 11.98 -1.95
C VAL A 111 7.74 12.78 -3.21
N ASP A 112 8.11 12.30 -4.39
CA ASP A 112 7.74 12.92 -5.67
C ASP A 112 6.24 12.82 -5.99
N GLY A 113 5.54 11.87 -5.39
CA GLY A 113 4.11 11.64 -5.58
C GLY A 113 3.72 11.24 -7.00
N GLU A 114 4.65 10.78 -7.85
CA GLU A 114 4.37 10.46 -9.26
C GLU A 114 3.34 9.34 -9.38
N VAL A 115 3.51 8.25 -8.64
CA VAL A 115 2.59 7.10 -8.65
C VAL A 115 1.21 7.49 -8.11
N MET A 116 1.15 8.32 -7.06
CA MET A 116 -0.13 8.81 -6.53
C MET A 116 -0.84 9.70 -7.56
N SER A 117 -0.11 10.56 -8.25
CA SER A 117 -0.65 11.42 -9.32
C SER A 117 -1.19 10.61 -10.49
N LEU A 118 -0.51 9.52 -10.87
CA LEU A 118 -0.98 8.58 -11.87
C LEU A 118 -2.29 7.89 -11.41
N LYS A 119 -2.33 7.39 -10.17
CA LYS A 119 -3.55 6.77 -9.61
C LYS A 119 -4.74 7.73 -9.58
N PHE A 120 -4.53 9.01 -9.25
CA PHE A 120 -5.59 10.01 -9.32
C PHE A 120 -6.06 10.27 -10.75
N SER A 121 -5.13 10.33 -11.71
CA SER A 121 -5.47 10.47 -13.13
C SER A 121 -6.33 9.30 -13.61
N HIS A 122 -5.97 8.05 -13.26
CA HIS A 122 -6.79 6.88 -13.57
C HIS A 122 -8.16 6.92 -12.89
N LEU A 123 -8.23 7.30 -11.62
CA LEU A 123 -9.51 7.45 -10.90
C LEU A 123 -10.43 8.47 -11.58
N LYS A 124 -9.85 9.58 -12.05
CA LYS A 124 -10.56 10.63 -12.79
C LYS A 124 -11.14 10.10 -14.10
N LEU A 125 -10.34 9.38 -14.89
CA LEU A 125 -10.77 8.75 -16.14
C LEU A 125 -11.89 7.72 -15.90
N LEU A 126 -11.74 6.86 -14.89
CA LEU A 126 -12.75 5.87 -14.51
C LEU A 126 -14.07 6.53 -14.11
N LEU A 127 -14.02 7.65 -13.37
CA LEU A 127 -15.25 8.35 -12.99
C LEU A 127 -15.90 9.07 -14.17
N GLN A 128 -15.10 9.71 -15.03
CA GLN A 128 -15.59 10.33 -16.26
C GLN A 128 -16.34 9.33 -17.14
N TYR A 129 -15.85 8.09 -17.21
CA TYR A 129 -16.49 7.02 -17.96
C TYR A 129 -17.73 6.47 -17.25
N SER A 130 -17.62 6.13 -15.96
CA SER A 130 -18.68 5.41 -15.25
C SER A 130 -19.83 6.27 -14.73
N ASP A 131 -19.58 7.55 -14.44
CA ASP A 131 -20.58 8.52 -13.96
C ASP A 131 -20.18 9.96 -14.39
N PRO A 132 -20.36 10.30 -15.68
CA PRO A 132 -19.96 11.61 -16.22
C PRO A 132 -20.71 12.78 -15.58
N GLU A 133 -21.97 12.57 -15.17
CA GLU A 133 -22.78 13.59 -14.50
C GLU A 133 -22.20 13.93 -13.12
N PHE A 134 -21.83 12.91 -12.34
CA PHE A 134 -21.20 13.13 -11.04
C PHE A 134 -19.79 13.72 -11.17
N TYR A 135 -19.01 13.30 -12.18
CA TYR A 135 -17.73 13.93 -12.48
C TYR A 135 -17.90 15.43 -12.79
N ALA A 136 -18.86 15.80 -13.66
CA ALA A 136 -19.15 17.18 -13.99
C ALA A 136 -19.59 18.00 -12.76
N TYR A 137 -20.35 17.37 -11.86
CA TYR A 137 -20.68 17.96 -10.56
C TYR A 137 -19.41 18.25 -9.74
N LEU A 138 -18.51 17.27 -9.54
CA LEU A 138 -17.27 17.47 -8.79
C LEU A 138 -16.42 18.59 -9.39
N LEU A 139 -16.30 18.64 -10.72
CA LEU A 139 -15.62 19.71 -11.43
C LEU A 139 -16.24 21.08 -11.15
N SER A 140 -17.58 21.19 -11.19
CA SER A 140 -18.29 22.44 -10.87
C SER A 140 -18.10 22.91 -9.42
N ARG A 141 -17.70 21.99 -8.53
CA ARG A 141 -17.43 22.25 -7.11
C ARG A 141 -15.94 22.45 -6.83
N GLY A 142 -15.06 22.36 -7.83
CA GLY A 142 -13.61 22.42 -7.66
C GLY A 142 -13.06 21.26 -6.84
N ALA A 143 -13.69 20.09 -6.93
CA ALA A 143 -13.32 18.86 -6.21
C ALA A 143 -12.88 17.73 -7.16
N ASP A 144 -12.44 18.08 -8.38
CA ASP A 144 -11.97 17.14 -9.39
C ASP A 144 -10.48 16.77 -9.26
N ASP A 145 -9.82 17.24 -8.19
CA ASP A 145 -8.52 16.77 -7.72
C ASP A 145 -8.60 15.43 -6.96
N PHE A 146 -9.80 15.05 -6.51
CA PHE A 146 -10.08 13.84 -5.74
C PHE A 146 -9.27 13.69 -4.46
N PHE A 147 -8.72 14.75 -3.86
CA PHE A 147 -7.89 14.58 -2.66
C PHE A 147 -8.62 13.96 -1.47
N PHE A 148 -9.96 13.98 -1.46
CA PHE A 148 -10.77 13.22 -0.51
C PHE A 148 -10.62 11.68 -0.63
N CYS A 149 -10.12 11.17 -1.76
CA CYS A 149 -9.77 9.77 -2.00
C CYS A 149 -8.30 9.46 -1.71
N TYR A 150 -7.48 10.41 -1.27
CA TYR A 150 -6.04 10.19 -1.08
C TYR A 150 -5.75 8.99 -0.20
N ARG A 151 -6.39 8.91 0.98
CA ARG A 151 -6.22 7.78 1.90
C ARG A 151 -6.71 6.46 1.31
N TRP A 152 -7.73 6.49 0.46
CA TRP A 152 -8.27 5.30 -0.19
C TRP A 152 -7.23 4.67 -1.10
N LEU A 153 -6.56 5.50 -1.91
CA LEU A 153 -5.53 5.06 -2.85
C LEU A 153 -4.22 4.71 -2.15
N LEU A 154 -3.82 5.50 -1.15
CA LEU A 154 -2.58 5.29 -0.39
C LEU A 154 -2.61 3.96 0.37
N LEU A 155 -3.74 3.66 1.03
CA LEU A 155 -3.89 2.52 1.95
C LEU A 155 -4.71 1.38 1.37
N GLU A 156 -4.93 1.36 0.05
CA GLU A 156 -5.72 0.32 -0.65
C GLU A 156 -7.06 0.05 0.07
N LEU A 157 -7.77 1.12 0.44
CA LEU A 157 -9.05 1.14 1.18
C LEU A 157 -9.04 0.53 2.59
N LYS A 158 -7.90 0.15 3.18
CA LYS A 158 -7.82 -0.49 4.51
C LYS A 158 -8.63 0.22 5.60
N ARG A 159 -8.60 1.55 5.63
CA ARG A 159 -9.33 2.35 6.64
C ARG A 159 -10.83 2.43 6.41
N GLU A 160 -11.32 2.04 5.24
CA GLU A 160 -12.74 2.16 4.87
C GLU A 160 -13.60 0.98 5.35
N PHE A 161 -12.95 -0.08 5.84
CA PHE A 161 -13.57 -1.32 6.30
C PHE A 161 -13.18 -1.66 7.75
N ALA A 162 -14.02 -2.47 8.41
CA ALA A 162 -13.64 -3.12 9.66
C ALA A 162 -12.52 -4.14 9.39
N PHE A 163 -11.79 -4.56 10.43
CA PHE A 163 -10.56 -5.34 10.27
C PHE A 163 -10.73 -6.59 9.37
N GLU A 164 -11.72 -7.43 9.68
CA GLU A 164 -12.02 -8.65 8.91
C GLU A 164 -12.42 -8.37 7.45
N ASP A 165 -13.23 -7.33 7.23
CA ASP A 165 -13.64 -6.94 5.88
C ASP A 165 -12.46 -6.34 5.10
N ALA A 166 -11.58 -5.60 5.79
CA ALA A 166 -10.38 -5.06 5.19
C ALA A 166 -9.40 -6.16 4.79
N LEU A 167 -9.23 -7.21 5.60
CA LEU A 167 -8.44 -8.39 5.24
C LEU A 167 -8.93 -8.98 3.92
N ARG A 168 -10.24 -9.27 3.83
CA ARG A 168 -10.83 -9.84 2.61
C ARG A 168 -10.71 -8.90 1.41
N MET A 169 -10.86 -7.59 1.62
CA MET A 169 -10.65 -6.60 0.55
C MET A 169 -9.19 -6.65 0.05
N LEU A 170 -8.22 -6.64 0.95
CA LEU A 170 -6.79 -6.67 0.60
C LEU A 170 -6.40 -7.98 -0.09
N GLU A 171 -6.92 -9.13 0.35
CA GLU A 171 -6.71 -10.41 -0.33
C GLU A 171 -7.14 -10.34 -1.81
N ILE A 172 -8.34 -9.80 -2.07
CA ILE A 172 -8.87 -9.66 -3.43
C ILE A 172 -8.01 -8.68 -4.23
N THR A 173 -7.76 -7.48 -3.70
CA THR A 173 -6.97 -6.43 -4.38
C THR A 173 -5.53 -6.86 -4.68
N TRP A 174 -4.91 -7.63 -3.78
CA TRP A 174 -3.55 -8.12 -3.99
C TRP A 174 -3.50 -9.28 -5.00
N SER A 175 -4.57 -10.06 -5.12
CA SER A 175 -4.71 -11.13 -6.11
C SER A 175 -5.21 -10.67 -7.49
N SER A 176 -5.67 -9.42 -7.63
CA SER A 176 -6.31 -8.92 -8.86
C SER A 176 -5.34 -8.47 -9.95
N LEU A 177 -4.04 -8.41 -9.67
CA LEU A 177 -3.01 -8.18 -10.70
C LEU A 177 -2.37 -9.51 -11.08
N PRO A 178 -1.84 -9.64 -12.31
CA PRO A 178 -1.06 -10.80 -12.71
C PRO A 178 0.02 -11.11 -11.66
N PRO A 179 0.24 -12.40 -11.32
CA PRO A 179 1.32 -12.76 -10.42
C PRO A 179 2.66 -12.26 -10.97
N ASP A 180 3.35 -11.44 -10.18
CA ASP A 180 4.71 -10.98 -10.46
C ASP A 180 5.66 -11.48 -9.36
N PRO A 181 5.92 -12.80 -9.29
CA PRO A 181 6.80 -13.36 -8.28
C PRO A 181 8.26 -12.94 -8.56
N PRO A 182 9.08 -12.71 -7.52
CA PRO A 182 10.49 -12.41 -7.72
C PRO A 182 11.20 -13.58 -8.44
N GLU A 183 12.11 -13.28 -9.38
CA GLU A 183 12.88 -14.29 -10.12
C GLU A 183 13.64 -15.26 -9.22
N LYS A 184 14.06 -14.79 -8.03
CA LYS A 184 14.76 -15.58 -7.03
C LYS A 184 13.99 -15.58 -5.70
N GLU A 185 14.30 -14.61 -4.84
CA GLU A 185 13.68 -14.47 -3.52
C GLU A 185 13.30 -13.03 -3.26
N VAL A 186 12.42 -12.81 -2.28
CA VAL A 186 12.11 -11.48 -1.79
C VAL A 186 13.37 -10.87 -1.16
N GLU A 187 13.76 -9.70 -1.67
CA GLU A 187 14.82 -8.87 -1.12
C GLU A 187 14.33 -8.19 0.14
N LEU A 188 15.15 -8.21 1.19
CA LEU A 188 14.82 -7.68 2.51
C LEU A 188 15.48 -6.31 2.79
N VAL A 189 16.23 -5.81 1.82
CA VAL A 189 16.99 -4.56 1.87
C VAL A 189 16.74 -3.82 0.56
N GLY A 190 16.37 -2.55 0.66
CA GLY A 190 16.19 -1.66 -0.48
C GLY A 190 17.50 -1.07 -1.00
N PRO A 191 17.47 -0.40 -2.15
CA PRO A 191 18.62 0.35 -2.65
C PRO A 191 19.06 1.44 -1.65
N PRO A 192 20.34 1.84 -1.66
CA PRO A 192 20.80 2.95 -0.84
C PRO A 192 20.06 4.24 -1.22
N ALA A 193 19.85 5.13 -0.23
CA ALA A 193 19.23 6.42 -0.48
C ALA A 193 20.03 7.20 -1.53
N ARG A 194 19.33 7.75 -2.53
CA ARG A 194 19.94 8.74 -3.43
C ARG A 194 20.05 10.05 -2.68
N LEU A 195 21.14 10.78 -2.86
CA LEU A 195 21.30 12.14 -2.33
C LEU A 195 20.25 13.06 -2.99
N SER A 196 19.08 13.23 -2.37
CA SER A 196 18.12 14.27 -2.74
C SER A 196 17.49 14.87 -1.50
N GLU A 197 17.19 16.17 -1.58
CA GLU A 197 16.81 17.05 -0.49
C GLU A 197 15.60 16.55 0.30
N SER A 198 15.64 16.80 1.61
CA SER A 198 14.62 16.49 2.60
C SER A 198 13.25 17.08 2.23
N GLY A 199 12.34 16.24 1.72
CA GLY A 199 10.93 16.59 1.55
C GLY A 199 10.10 16.14 2.76
N GLN A 200 9.35 17.05 3.36
CA GLN A 200 8.37 16.75 4.42
C GLN A 200 7.12 16.10 3.81
N PRO A 201 6.54 15.05 4.42
CA PRO A 201 5.29 14.48 3.95
C PRO A 201 4.10 15.41 4.25
N LEU A 202 3.42 15.85 3.19
CA LEU A 202 2.13 16.54 3.26
C LEU A 202 1.03 15.52 3.60
N ALA A 203 0.43 15.63 4.78
CA ALA A 203 -0.78 14.89 5.14
C ALA A 203 -1.93 15.88 5.35
N MET A 204 -2.98 15.78 4.54
CA MET A 204 -4.24 16.51 4.76
C MET A 204 -5.45 15.55 4.77
N HIS A 205 -6.48 16.00 5.48
CA HIS A 205 -7.38 15.19 6.29
C HIS A 205 -8.80 15.17 5.70
N PHE A 206 -9.41 13.98 5.59
CA PHE A 206 -10.88 13.81 5.60
C PHE A 206 -11.25 12.43 6.18
N ASP A 207 -12.12 12.43 7.21
CA ASP A 207 -12.34 11.27 8.10
C ASP A 207 -13.80 10.78 8.19
N ARG A 208 -14.72 11.23 7.32
CA ARG A 208 -16.17 11.06 7.54
C ARG A 208 -16.83 9.79 6.98
N LEU A 209 -16.14 8.99 6.16
CA LEU A 209 -16.69 7.77 5.52
C LEU A 209 -16.12 6.45 6.06
N VAL A 210 -15.20 6.55 7.03
CA VAL A 210 -14.52 5.42 7.68
C VAL A 210 -15.53 4.37 8.17
N ARG A 211 -15.36 3.11 7.74
CA ARG A 211 -16.07 1.92 8.23
C ARG A 211 -17.60 1.92 8.01
N ARG A 212 -18.10 2.65 7.02
CA ARG A 212 -19.54 2.66 6.68
C ARG A 212 -19.89 1.85 5.43
N HIS A 213 -18.90 1.28 4.75
CA HIS A 213 -19.09 0.55 3.50
C HIS A 213 -19.49 -0.91 3.75
N ASN A 214 -20.37 -1.44 2.92
CA ASN A 214 -20.68 -2.87 2.89
C ASN A 214 -19.76 -3.55 1.87
N LEU A 215 -18.85 -4.39 2.33
CA LEU A 215 -17.84 -5.03 1.49
C LEU A 215 -18.44 -5.78 0.29
N ALA A 216 -19.47 -6.61 0.52
CA ALA A 216 -20.06 -7.42 -0.53
C ALA A 216 -20.67 -6.55 -1.66
N LYS A 217 -21.35 -5.46 -1.29
CA LYS A 217 -21.89 -4.50 -2.27
C LYS A 217 -20.79 -3.80 -3.05
N VAL A 218 -19.70 -3.39 -2.38
CA VAL A 218 -18.56 -2.73 -3.02
C VAL A 218 -17.90 -3.67 -4.04
N LEU A 219 -17.58 -4.90 -3.64
CA LEU A 219 -16.95 -5.90 -4.52
C LEU A 219 -17.84 -6.27 -5.71
N HIS A 220 -19.14 -6.43 -5.48
CA HIS A 220 -20.09 -6.72 -6.55
C HIS A 220 -20.16 -5.56 -7.56
N ARG A 221 -20.25 -4.31 -7.09
CA ARG A 221 -20.27 -3.14 -7.97
C ARG A 221 -18.96 -2.97 -8.72
N ALA A 222 -17.81 -3.16 -8.07
CA ALA A 222 -16.49 -3.11 -8.72
C ALA A 222 -16.39 -4.13 -9.85
N LYS A 223 -16.83 -5.37 -9.62
CA LYS A 223 -16.86 -6.41 -10.66
C LYS A 223 -17.77 -6.06 -11.83
N ALA A 224 -18.94 -5.49 -11.54
CA ALA A 224 -19.88 -5.05 -12.59
C ALA A 224 -19.26 -3.93 -13.45
N LEU A 225 -18.70 -2.89 -12.82
CA LEU A 225 -18.03 -1.80 -13.53
C LEU A 225 -16.87 -2.28 -14.40
N PHE A 226 -16.09 -3.25 -13.93
CA PHE A 226 -15.01 -3.83 -14.71
C PHE A 226 -15.54 -4.64 -15.92
N ALA A 227 -16.60 -5.42 -15.73
CA ALA A 227 -17.23 -6.15 -16.83
C ALA A 227 -17.82 -5.21 -17.89
N ASP A 228 -18.46 -4.12 -17.46
CA ASP A 228 -19.00 -3.08 -18.34
C ASP A 228 -17.86 -2.40 -19.13
N TYR A 229 -16.73 -2.10 -18.48
CA TYR A 229 -15.55 -1.53 -19.12
C TYR A 229 -14.97 -2.44 -20.21
N LEU A 230 -14.82 -3.75 -19.92
CA LEU A 230 -14.31 -4.73 -20.90
C LEU A 230 -15.24 -4.93 -22.10
N GLN A 231 -16.54 -4.70 -21.94
CA GLN A 231 -17.52 -4.81 -23.03
C GLN A 231 -17.63 -3.52 -23.86
N SER A 232 -16.91 -2.47 -23.48
CA SER A 232 -16.95 -1.21 -24.19
C SER A 232 -15.98 -1.20 -25.37
N GLU A 233 -16.36 -0.53 -26.47
CA GLU A 233 -15.54 -0.37 -27.68
C GLU A 233 -14.17 0.32 -27.42
N VAL A 234 -13.95 0.85 -26.22
CA VAL A 234 -12.66 1.42 -25.78
C VAL A 234 -11.61 0.32 -25.64
N TRP A 235 -11.97 -0.87 -25.14
CA TRP A 235 -11.05 -2.00 -25.01
C TRP A 235 -10.63 -2.57 -26.38
N ASP A 236 -11.59 -2.69 -27.30
CA ASP A 236 -11.36 -3.24 -28.64
C ASP A 236 -10.45 -2.35 -29.51
N SER A 237 -10.26 -1.08 -29.14
CA SER A 237 -9.44 -0.13 -29.90
C SER A 237 -7.95 -0.11 -29.55
N GLU A 238 -7.52 -0.66 -28.41
CA GLU A 238 -6.12 -0.60 -27.96
C GLU A 238 -5.35 -1.94 -28.08
N GLU A 239 -6.03 -3.10 -28.16
CA GLU A 239 -5.35 -4.42 -28.33
C GLU A 239 -5.38 -4.97 -29.78
N GLY A 240 -6.10 -4.32 -30.71
CA GLY A 240 -6.27 -4.81 -32.09
C GLY A 240 -5.04 -4.67 -33.00
N ASP A 241 -4.09 -3.79 -32.67
CA ASP A 241 -2.94 -3.47 -33.55
C ASP A 241 -1.60 -4.09 -33.10
N GLU A 242 -1.43 -4.48 -31.82
CA GLU A 242 -0.17 -5.09 -31.36
C GLU A 242 -0.11 -6.60 -31.63
N ALA A 243 -1.24 -7.32 -31.62
CA ALA A 243 -1.27 -8.76 -31.84
C ALA A 243 -1.04 -9.19 -33.31
N ALA A 244 -1.12 -8.25 -34.27
CA ALA A 244 -0.95 -8.54 -35.70
C ALA A 244 0.49 -8.32 -36.22
N ALA A 245 1.37 -7.69 -35.43
CA ALA A 245 2.70 -7.29 -35.89
C ALA A 245 3.81 -8.33 -35.62
N GLU A 246 3.59 -9.32 -34.76
CA GLU A 246 4.59 -10.35 -34.44
C GLU A 246 4.20 -11.72 -35.04
N SER A 247 4.45 -11.88 -36.33
CA SER A 247 4.60 -13.20 -36.95
C SER A 247 5.83 -13.16 -37.87
N PRO A 248 6.98 -13.77 -37.47
CA PRO A 248 8.09 -13.92 -38.38
C PRO A 248 7.72 -14.99 -39.42
N ALA A 249 7.68 -14.59 -40.69
CA ALA A 249 7.62 -15.49 -41.81
C ALA A 249 8.83 -16.44 -41.78
N VAL A 250 8.57 -17.73 -41.57
CA VAL A 250 9.57 -18.78 -41.71
C VAL A 250 9.83 -18.99 -43.20
N SER A 251 11.03 -18.63 -43.65
CA SER A 251 11.65 -19.16 -44.88
C SER A 251 13.12 -19.43 -44.62
#